data_AF-A0A9D3NYT1-F1
#
_entry.id   AF-A0A9D3NYT1-F1
#
_cell.length_a   1.000
_cell.length_b   1.000
_cell.length_c   1.000
_cell.angle_alpha   90.00
_cell.angle_beta   90.00
_cell.angle_gamma   90.00
#
_symmetry.space_group_name_H-M   'P 1'
#
loop_
_entity.id
_entity.type
_entity.pdbx_description
1 polymer ?
#
loop_
_entity_poly.entity_id
_entity_poly.type
_entity_poly.pdbx_seq_one_letter_code
_entity_poly.pdbx_strand_id
1 'polypeptide(L)'
;MLSSTWNFIKRHKRKFIFAGAFAGGVYLLGKYAQRKLQEMQEREAAEYIAQARRQFHFESNQRTCNMTVLSLLPTLKEAIIHHLNSESLTALLKSRPTNKLEIWEDLKTISFTRSIVAVYSTCMLVVLLRVQLNIIGGYLYLDNSVTKNGTTPLAPPEVQQKYLSSIQHLLGDGLVELITVVKKAVQEIVGPVSLKQSLSLQELEQHIIEIRQLVEENSGSSTFRSLSCYMMPDEENPLADQACGLTENDVTTIKLLNETRDMLENPDFSTILNACLNRGFSHFLDNMAEFFCPPQGDSAPSSTPDSLLRVTLPLAKIIPIANGQIHSICSEIPSQFVQDLLTTEQVKEFAANVYEAFSNPHELQKVSAQKEGFRMMLQHPGLGLGLGLSLGLGPSEISASALVPCLSPPGSLTLDDFTHFSPLVKEELRYTIQNKRLSSGMSSATTSCSDCGSEKPPEMQGMKRELSVEEVDRRKRRRERNKIAAAKCRNKKKEKTDCLQKESEKLESLNAELKAQIEELKNQKQQLVYMLNLHRPTCIVRAHNGQTPEDERNLFIQQIKETTLQCMNFTTPGSASPATLTACDHL
;
A
#
# COMPACT_ATOMS: atom_id res chain seq x y z
N MET A 1 53.31 -49.72 -41.85
CA MET A 1 52.15 -49.61 -40.94
C MET A 1 51.08 -48.61 -41.42
N LEU A 2 51.45 -47.47 -42.01
CA LEU A 2 50.51 -46.44 -42.48
C LEU A 2 49.57 -46.85 -43.65
N SER A 3 49.95 -47.81 -44.49
CA SER A 3 49.12 -48.29 -45.61
C SER A 3 47.98 -49.22 -45.18
N SER A 4 48.16 -49.97 -44.09
CA SER A 4 47.15 -50.88 -43.54
C SER A 4 46.03 -50.11 -42.81
N THR A 5 46.42 -49.09 -42.04
CA THR A 5 45.48 -48.19 -41.36
C THR A 5 44.66 -47.37 -42.37
N TRP A 6 45.27 -46.93 -43.48
CA TRP A 6 44.57 -46.21 -44.55
C TRP A 6 43.49 -47.05 -45.24
N ASN A 7 43.78 -48.32 -45.55
CA ASN A 7 42.82 -49.22 -46.18
C ASN A 7 41.68 -49.61 -45.23
N PHE A 8 41.95 -49.73 -43.93
CA PHE A 8 40.92 -49.95 -42.91
C PHE A 8 39.97 -48.75 -42.77
N ILE A 9 40.51 -47.53 -42.72
CA ILE A 9 39.73 -46.29 -42.69
C ILE A 9 38.87 -46.15 -43.95
N LYS A 10 39.42 -46.49 -45.13
CA LYS A 10 38.68 -46.43 -46.41
C LYS A 10 37.48 -47.40 -46.45
N ARG A 11 37.62 -48.59 -45.87
CA ARG A 11 36.53 -49.59 -45.79
C ARG A 11 35.43 -49.21 -44.79
N HIS A 12 35.77 -48.48 -43.73
CA HIS A 12 34.82 -48.06 -42.69
C HIS A 12 34.44 -46.58 -42.75
N LYS A 13 34.76 -45.87 -43.84
CA LYS A 13 34.56 -44.42 -44.01
C LYS A 13 33.14 -43.96 -43.67
N ARG A 14 32.10 -44.70 -44.08
CA ARG A 14 30.70 -44.38 -43.71
C ARG A 14 30.46 -44.46 -42.20
N LYS A 15 31.00 -45.48 -41.52
CA LYS A 15 30.84 -45.65 -40.06
C LYS A 15 31.52 -44.52 -39.29
N PHE A 16 32.70 -44.07 -39.73
CA PHE A 16 33.38 -42.91 -39.12
C PHE A 16 32.61 -41.60 -39.34
N ILE A 17 31.98 -41.41 -40.51
CA ILE A 17 31.14 -40.23 -40.78
C ILE A 17 29.91 -40.24 -39.87
N PHE A 18 29.20 -41.37 -39.76
CA PHE A 18 28.04 -41.48 -38.86
C PHE A 18 28.43 -41.31 -37.38
N ALA A 19 29.53 -41.90 -36.94
CA ALA A 19 30.02 -41.75 -35.57
C ALA A 19 30.43 -40.29 -35.27
N GLY A 20 31.12 -39.62 -36.20
CA GLY A 20 31.50 -38.21 -36.06
C GLY A 20 30.28 -37.28 -36.07
N ALA A 21 29.30 -37.51 -36.93
CA ALA A 21 28.05 -36.75 -36.97
C ALA A 21 27.22 -36.95 -35.69
N PHE A 22 27.14 -38.18 -35.18
CA PHE A 22 26.46 -38.48 -33.92
C PHE A 22 27.17 -37.82 -32.73
N ALA A 23 28.49 -37.98 -32.61
CA ALA A 23 29.28 -37.35 -31.55
C ALA A 23 29.20 -35.81 -31.60
N GLY A 24 29.28 -35.23 -32.80
CA GLY A 24 29.10 -33.79 -33.01
C GLY A 24 27.70 -33.31 -32.67
N GLY A 25 26.67 -34.08 -33.02
CA GLY A 25 25.27 -33.79 -32.67
C GLY A 25 25.03 -33.81 -31.16
N VAL A 26 25.50 -34.85 -30.47
CA VAL A 26 25.42 -34.96 -29.00
C VAL A 26 26.18 -33.81 -28.32
N TYR A 27 27.37 -33.45 -28.82
CA TYR A 27 28.14 -32.32 -28.30
C TYR A 27 27.39 -30.98 -28.46
N LEU A 28 26.82 -30.71 -29.64
CA LEU A 28 26.06 -29.49 -29.90
C LEU A 28 24.78 -29.41 -29.05
N LEU A 29 24.04 -30.50 -28.92
CA LEU A 29 22.85 -30.59 -28.05
C LEU A 29 23.22 -30.38 -26.57
N GLY A 30 24.30 -30.99 -26.09
CA GLY A 30 24.80 -30.77 -24.73
C GLY A 30 25.21 -29.32 -24.48
N LYS A 31 25.93 -28.69 -25.42
CA LYS A 31 26.31 -27.26 -25.36
C LYS A 31 25.08 -26.35 -25.37
N TYR A 32 24.06 -26.66 -26.17
CA TYR A 32 22.81 -25.92 -26.21
C TYR A 32 22.04 -26.05 -24.89
N ALA A 33 21.90 -27.27 -24.37
CA ALA A 33 21.22 -27.52 -23.09
C ALA A 33 21.92 -26.81 -21.93
N GLN A 34 23.26 -26.86 -21.87
CA GLN A 34 24.03 -26.14 -20.86
C GLN A 34 23.83 -24.62 -20.95
N ARG A 35 23.87 -24.05 -22.16
CA ARG A 35 23.61 -22.62 -22.38
C ARG A 35 22.17 -22.26 -22.00
N LYS A 36 21.19 -23.10 -22.33
CA LYS A 36 19.78 -22.86 -22.02
C LYS A 36 19.52 -22.92 -20.51
N LEU A 37 20.15 -23.88 -19.82
CA LEU A 37 20.05 -23.99 -18.36
C LEU A 37 20.66 -22.77 -17.68
N GLN A 38 21.82 -22.31 -18.16
CA GLN A 38 22.46 -21.10 -17.65
C GLN A 38 21.59 -19.85 -17.91
N GLU A 39 21.03 -19.69 -19.11
CA GLU A 39 20.09 -18.60 -19.42
C GLU A 39 18.85 -18.62 -18.51
N MET A 40 18.32 -19.81 -18.20
CA MET A 40 17.18 -19.95 -17.27
C MET A 40 17.56 -19.59 -15.84
N GLN A 41 18.71 -20.07 -15.34
CA GLN A 41 19.23 -19.72 -14.01
C GLN A 41 19.51 -18.22 -13.88
N GLU A 42 20.11 -17.61 -14.91
CA GLU A 42 20.37 -16.18 -14.96
C GLU A 42 19.07 -15.36 -14.94
N ARG A 43 18.04 -15.83 -15.65
CA ARG A 43 16.71 -15.20 -15.65
C ARG A 43 16.03 -15.28 -14.28
N GLU A 44 15.99 -16.46 -13.68
CA GLU A 44 15.43 -16.66 -12.33
C GLU A 44 16.17 -15.80 -11.30
N ALA A 45 17.51 -15.77 -11.35
CA ALA A 45 18.32 -14.93 -10.47
C ALA A 45 18.05 -13.43 -10.68
N ALA A 46 17.91 -12.99 -11.93
CA ALA A 46 17.59 -11.60 -12.24
C ALA A 46 16.20 -11.18 -11.74
N GLU A 47 15.20 -12.03 -11.92
CA GLU A 47 13.83 -11.82 -11.43
C GLU A 47 13.80 -11.77 -9.89
N TYR A 48 14.50 -12.70 -9.22
CA TYR A 48 14.65 -12.71 -7.77
C TYR A 48 15.31 -11.43 -7.24
N ILE A 49 16.42 -10.98 -7.85
CA ILE A 49 17.11 -9.74 -7.45
C ILE A 49 16.21 -8.51 -7.67
N ALA A 50 15.46 -8.45 -8.78
CA ALA A 50 14.55 -7.36 -9.06
C ALA A 50 13.41 -7.29 -8.02
N GLN A 51 12.83 -8.43 -7.66
CA GLN A 51 11.80 -8.53 -6.64
C GLN A 51 12.34 -8.15 -5.25
N ALA A 52 13.52 -8.66 -4.87
CA ALA A 52 14.16 -8.32 -3.60
C ALA A 52 14.48 -6.82 -3.49
N ARG A 53 14.95 -6.19 -4.57
CA ARG A 53 15.22 -4.74 -4.60
C ARG A 53 13.94 -3.92 -4.42
N ARG A 54 12.86 -4.30 -5.10
CA ARG A 54 11.55 -3.66 -4.97
C ARG A 54 11.04 -3.77 -3.53
N GLN A 55 11.12 -4.96 -2.95
CA GLN A 55 10.70 -5.20 -1.56
C GLN A 55 11.50 -4.35 -0.58
N PHE A 56 12.82 -4.29 -0.72
CA PHE A 56 13.67 -3.45 0.12
C PHE A 56 13.30 -1.96 0.01
N HIS A 57 13.04 -1.46 -1.20
CA HIS A 57 12.62 -0.07 -1.40
C HIS A 57 11.24 0.20 -0.80
N PHE A 58 10.30 -0.74 -0.95
CA PHE A 58 8.98 -0.66 -0.33
C PHE A 58 9.05 -0.62 1.20
N GLU A 59 9.87 -1.47 1.83
CA GLU A 59 10.06 -1.49 3.28
C GLU A 59 10.72 -0.22 3.81
N SER A 60 11.69 0.33 3.06
CA SER A 60 12.25 1.65 3.36
C SER A 60 11.17 2.73 3.30
N ASN A 61 10.34 2.72 2.25
CA ASN A 61 9.24 3.65 2.07
C ASN A 61 8.19 3.57 3.20
N GLN A 62 7.91 2.36 3.72
CA GLN A 62 7.01 2.21 4.86
C GLN A 62 7.56 2.82 6.15
N ARG A 63 8.88 2.69 6.39
CA ARG A 63 9.55 3.34 7.52
C ARG A 63 9.47 4.86 7.40
N THR A 64 9.72 5.40 6.22
CA THR A 64 9.54 6.83 5.93
C THR A 64 8.10 7.26 6.24
N CYS A 65 7.11 6.54 5.73
CA CYS A 65 5.69 6.83 6.01
C CYS A 65 5.36 6.83 7.51
N ASN A 66 5.83 5.84 8.26
CA ASN A 66 5.63 5.82 9.71
C ASN A 66 6.22 7.06 10.38
N MET A 67 7.46 7.42 10.04
CA MET A 67 8.11 8.61 10.59
C MET A 67 7.37 9.90 10.20
N THR A 68 6.91 10.02 8.96
CA THR A 68 6.15 11.18 8.48
C THR A 68 4.84 11.32 9.25
N VAL A 69 4.07 10.23 9.45
CA VAL A 69 2.84 10.25 10.26
C VAL A 69 3.15 10.79 11.67
N LEU A 70 4.15 10.21 12.34
CA LEU A 70 4.51 10.62 13.70
C LEU A 70 4.97 12.09 13.77
N SER A 71 5.64 12.59 12.72
CA SER A 71 6.09 13.99 12.65
C SER A 71 4.95 14.99 12.41
N LEU A 72 3.85 14.58 11.77
CA LEU A 72 2.72 15.45 11.42
C LEU A 72 1.59 15.38 12.45
N LEU A 73 1.54 14.34 13.29
CA LEU A 73 0.56 14.21 14.38
C LEU A 73 0.53 15.41 15.35
N PRO A 74 1.67 15.99 15.79
CA PRO A 74 1.64 17.18 16.64
C PRO A 74 0.96 18.37 15.95
N THR A 75 1.25 18.60 14.67
CA THR A 75 0.63 19.66 13.87
C THR A 75 -0.89 19.46 13.76
N LEU A 76 -1.32 18.23 13.49
CA LEU A 76 -2.75 17.90 13.45
C LEU A 76 -3.41 18.16 14.82
N LYS A 77 -2.79 17.71 15.92
CA LYS A 77 -3.29 17.94 17.28
C LYS A 77 -3.38 19.41 17.61
N GLU A 78 -2.36 20.21 17.31
CA GLU A 78 -2.36 21.66 17.54
C GLU A 78 -3.48 22.35 16.74
N ALA A 79 -3.67 21.98 15.47
CA ALA A 79 -4.73 22.52 14.64
C ALA A 79 -6.12 22.20 15.21
N ILE A 80 -6.36 20.95 15.62
CA ILE A 80 -7.62 20.54 16.25
C ILE A 80 -7.85 21.31 17.55
N ILE A 81 -6.86 21.41 18.44
CA ILE A 81 -6.98 22.15 19.72
C ILE A 81 -7.24 23.64 19.47
N HIS A 82 -6.60 24.23 18.46
CA HIS A 82 -6.79 25.63 18.11
C HIS A 82 -8.23 25.91 17.63
N HIS A 83 -8.78 25.07 16.75
CA HIS A 83 -10.15 25.22 16.25
C HIS A 83 -11.24 24.79 17.25
N LEU A 84 -10.92 23.88 18.18
CA LEU A 84 -11.83 23.32 19.18
C LEU A 84 -11.27 23.53 20.59
N ASN A 85 -11.10 24.80 20.96
CA ASN A 85 -10.44 25.22 22.20
C ASN A 85 -11.34 25.05 23.44
N SER A 86 -11.30 23.86 24.03
CA SER A 86 -12.03 23.50 25.26
C SER A 86 -11.42 24.11 26.52
N GLU A 87 -10.12 24.42 26.48
CA GLU A 87 -9.32 24.89 27.60
C GLU A 87 -9.73 26.32 27.98
N SER A 88 -10.05 27.15 26.99
CA SER A 88 -10.60 28.49 27.20
C SER A 88 -11.96 28.48 27.89
N LEU A 89 -12.87 27.57 27.48
CA LEU A 89 -14.17 27.37 28.12
C LEU A 89 -14.00 26.83 29.55
N THR A 90 -13.09 25.89 29.76
CA THR A 90 -12.79 25.36 31.09
C THR A 90 -12.21 26.43 32.02
N ALA A 91 -11.38 27.34 31.49
CA ALA A 91 -10.86 28.48 32.24
C ALA A 91 -11.97 29.49 32.59
N LEU A 92 -12.89 29.77 31.66
CA LEU A 92 -14.09 30.57 31.94
C LEU A 92 -14.94 29.93 33.02
N LEU A 93 -15.15 28.61 33.02
CA LEU A 93 -15.91 27.95 34.10
C LEU A 93 -15.27 28.11 35.48
N LYS A 94 -13.94 28.23 35.56
CA LYS A 94 -13.22 28.47 36.83
C LYS A 94 -13.46 29.87 37.39
N SER A 95 -13.74 30.87 36.54
CA SER A 95 -14.01 32.25 36.98
C SER A 95 -15.43 32.49 37.48
N ARG A 96 -16.28 31.44 37.55
CA ARG A 96 -17.68 31.49 38.01
C ARG A 96 -18.56 32.53 37.25
N PRO A 97 -18.65 32.43 35.92
CA PRO A 97 -19.44 33.35 35.10
C PRO A 97 -20.95 33.16 35.33
N THR A 98 -21.72 34.18 35.01
CA THR A 98 -23.18 34.19 35.14
C THR A 98 -23.86 33.20 34.18
N ASN A 99 -23.31 32.99 32.98
CA ASN A 99 -23.81 32.08 31.96
C ASN A 99 -23.17 30.68 32.01
N LYS A 100 -23.03 30.11 33.22
CA LYS A 100 -22.39 28.81 33.44
C LYS A 100 -23.00 27.67 32.60
N LEU A 101 -24.32 27.63 32.43
CA LEU A 101 -25.00 26.55 31.72
C LEU A 101 -24.68 26.56 30.23
N GLU A 102 -24.71 27.73 29.59
CA GLU A 102 -24.35 27.89 28.17
C GLU A 102 -22.92 27.40 27.91
N ILE A 103 -21.96 27.76 28.77
CA ILE A 103 -20.56 27.34 28.62
C ILE A 103 -20.42 25.82 28.75
N TRP A 104 -21.22 25.17 29.60
CA TRP A 104 -21.23 23.70 29.69
C TRP A 104 -21.84 23.03 28.47
N GLU A 105 -22.87 23.63 27.87
CA GLU A 105 -23.46 23.15 26.61
C GLU A 105 -22.49 23.31 25.43
N ASP A 106 -21.77 24.44 25.36
CA ASP A 106 -20.71 24.63 24.37
C ASP A 106 -19.56 23.63 24.58
N LEU A 107 -19.14 23.42 25.84
CA LEU A 107 -18.09 22.47 26.19
C LEU A 107 -18.50 21.05 25.83
N LYS A 108 -19.77 20.68 26.03
CA LYS A 108 -20.33 19.39 25.59
C LYS A 108 -20.09 19.18 24.09
N THR A 109 -20.54 20.11 23.26
CA THR A 109 -20.40 19.99 21.80
C THR A 109 -18.92 19.98 21.38
N ILE A 110 -18.09 20.87 21.94
CA ILE A 110 -16.66 20.94 21.59
C ILE A 110 -15.91 19.66 21.98
N SER A 111 -16.12 19.12 23.18
CA SER A 111 -15.39 17.93 23.65
C SER A 111 -15.65 16.68 22.82
N PHE A 112 -16.92 16.45 22.43
CA PHE A 112 -17.27 15.34 21.54
C PHE A 112 -16.77 15.58 20.11
N THR A 113 -17.00 16.77 19.56
CA THR A 113 -16.50 17.13 18.21
C THR A 113 -14.98 16.92 18.13
N ARG A 114 -14.24 17.39 19.14
CA ARG A 114 -12.78 17.31 19.20
C ARG A 114 -12.26 15.88 19.13
N SER A 115 -12.88 14.98 19.88
CA SER A 115 -12.48 13.57 19.95
C SER A 115 -12.80 12.83 18.66
N ILE A 116 -14.00 13.06 18.12
CA ILE A 116 -14.47 12.40 16.89
C ILE A 116 -13.63 12.88 15.69
N VAL A 117 -13.38 14.19 15.58
CA VAL A 117 -12.48 14.73 14.55
C VAL A 117 -11.07 14.17 14.69
N ALA A 118 -10.55 14.01 15.92
CA ALA A 118 -9.24 13.40 16.14
C ALA A 118 -9.17 11.96 15.60
N VAL A 119 -10.21 11.14 15.78
CA VAL A 119 -10.26 9.79 15.20
C VAL A 119 -10.27 9.85 13.68
N TYR A 120 -11.18 10.63 13.08
CA TYR A 120 -11.30 10.73 11.62
C TYR A 120 -10.01 11.22 10.96
N SER A 121 -9.50 12.36 11.43
CA SER A 121 -8.32 13.00 10.83
C SER A 121 -7.05 12.19 11.01
N THR A 122 -6.85 11.49 12.14
CA THR A 122 -5.73 10.57 12.31
C THR A 122 -5.80 9.38 11.35
N CYS A 123 -6.99 8.78 11.18
CA CYS A 123 -7.16 7.68 10.22
C CYS A 123 -6.91 8.16 8.79
N MET A 124 -7.46 9.31 8.41
CA MET A 124 -7.25 9.94 7.11
C MET A 124 -5.77 10.24 6.87
N LEU A 125 -5.06 10.80 7.86
CA LEU A 125 -3.64 11.12 7.77
C LEU A 125 -2.80 9.87 7.47
N VAL A 126 -3.04 8.77 8.20
CA VAL A 126 -2.32 7.50 8.00
C VAL A 126 -2.56 6.96 6.59
N VAL A 127 -3.82 6.82 6.17
CA VAL A 127 -4.13 6.18 4.87
C VAL A 127 -3.73 7.11 3.71
N LEU A 128 -3.88 8.43 3.83
CA LEU A 128 -3.43 9.39 2.81
C LEU A 128 -1.93 9.32 2.60
N LEU A 129 -1.14 9.33 3.67
CA LEU A 129 0.31 9.23 3.58
C LEU A 129 0.75 7.88 3.01
N ARG A 130 0.04 6.80 3.31
CA ARG A 130 0.27 5.50 2.64
C ARG A 130 0.02 5.59 1.14
N VAL A 131 -1.03 6.27 0.69
CA VAL A 131 -1.25 6.48 -0.75
C VAL A 131 -0.15 7.35 -1.35
N GLN A 132 0.07 8.55 -0.80
CA GLN A 132 1.00 9.53 -1.35
C GLN A 132 2.44 9.00 -1.43
N LEU A 133 2.95 8.43 -0.34
CA LEU A 133 4.33 7.96 -0.29
C LEU A 133 4.55 6.72 -1.16
N ASN A 134 3.55 5.85 -1.34
CA ASN A 134 3.70 4.69 -2.22
C ASN A 134 3.55 5.04 -3.70
N ILE A 135 2.75 6.06 -4.05
CA ILE A 135 2.73 6.63 -5.42
C ILE A 135 4.10 7.22 -5.74
N ILE A 136 4.57 8.21 -4.96
CA ILE A 136 5.85 8.88 -5.25
C ILE A 136 7.04 7.92 -5.13
N GLY A 137 7.00 7.00 -4.18
CA GLY A 137 8.02 5.95 -4.03
C GLY A 137 8.09 5.02 -5.24
N GLY A 138 6.96 4.76 -5.92
CA GLY A 138 6.92 4.00 -7.17
C GLY A 138 7.58 4.74 -8.33
N TYR A 139 7.30 6.04 -8.47
CA TYR A 139 7.96 6.91 -9.45
C TYR A 139 9.47 7.00 -9.22
N LEU A 140 9.92 7.14 -7.96
CA LEU A 140 11.34 7.16 -7.61
C LEU A 140 12.05 5.83 -7.87
N TYR A 141 11.36 4.71 -7.64
CA TYR A 141 11.88 3.40 -8.01
C TYR A 141 12.10 3.30 -9.52
N LEU A 142 11.17 3.85 -10.31
CA LEU A 142 11.28 3.86 -11.77
C LEU A 142 12.39 4.77 -12.25
N ASP A 143 12.57 5.96 -11.66
CA ASP A 143 13.71 6.84 -11.94
C ASP A 143 15.02 6.07 -11.71
N ASN A 144 15.18 5.40 -10.58
CA ASN A 144 16.39 4.63 -10.30
C ASN A 144 16.61 3.44 -11.26
N SER A 145 15.55 2.92 -11.88
CA SER A 145 15.64 1.81 -12.84
C SER A 145 15.83 2.25 -14.30
N VAL A 146 15.22 3.37 -14.71
CA VAL A 146 15.15 3.86 -16.10
C VAL A 146 16.25 4.89 -16.40
N THR A 147 16.72 5.65 -15.41
CA THR A 147 17.74 6.72 -15.59
C THR A 147 19.10 6.20 -16.04
N LYS A 148 19.31 4.87 -16.09
CA LYS A 148 20.45 4.25 -16.77
C LYS A 148 20.49 4.55 -18.30
N ASN A 149 19.40 5.06 -18.88
CA ASN A 149 19.27 5.33 -20.31
C ASN A 149 19.28 6.83 -20.69
N GLY A 150 19.69 7.74 -19.80
CA GLY A 150 19.85 9.17 -20.13
C GLY A 150 18.55 9.98 -20.24
N THR A 151 17.42 9.43 -19.78
CA THR A 151 16.13 10.15 -19.68
C THR A 151 16.09 11.07 -18.47
N THR A 152 15.37 12.19 -18.57
CA THR A 152 15.07 13.08 -17.44
C THR A 152 14.31 12.33 -16.34
N PRO A 153 14.63 12.55 -15.05
CA PRO A 153 13.91 11.92 -13.94
C PRO A 153 12.44 12.31 -13.98
N LEU A 154 11.54 11.34 -13.76
CA LEU A 154 10.10 11.54 -13.73
C LEU A 154 9.70 12.35 -12.49
N ALA A 155 10.35 12.16 -11.34
CA ALA A 155 10.00 12.83 -10.09
C ALA A 155 11.22 13.53 -9.45
N PRO A 156 11.68 14.67 -10.00
CA PRO A 156 12.75 15.46 -9.38
C PRO A 156 12.32 16.01 -8.00
N PRO A 157 13.27 16.42 -7.14
CA PRO A 157 12.98 16.87 -5.78
C PRO A 157 11.89 17.96 -5.68
N GLU A 158 11.88 18.91 -6.62
CA GLU A 158 10.85 19.97 -6.66
C GLU A 158 9.43 19.41 -6.86
N VAL A 159 9.27 18.39 -7.71
CA VAL A 159 7.98 17.71 -7.94
C VAL A 159 7.58 16.92 -6.71
N GLN A 160 8.53 16.23 -6.06
CA GLN A 160 8.27 15.50 -4.82
C GLN A 160 7.76 16.45 -3.73
N GLN A 161 8.44 17.59 -3.55
CA GLN A 161 8.06 18.60 -2.55
C GLN A 161 6.68 19.19 -2.81
N LYS A 162 6.42 19.64 -4.05
CA LYS A 162 5.10 20.19 -4.41
C LYS A 162 4.00 19.14 -4.24
N TYR A 163 4.20 17.91 -4.70
CA TYR A 163 3.21 16.85 -4.57
C TYR A 163 2.88 16.54 -3.11
N LEU A 164 3.90 16.34 -2.27
CA LEU A 164 3.72 16.02 -0.86
C LEU A 164 3.13 17.19 -0.06
N SER A 165 3.30 18.44 -0.51
CA SER A 165 2.65 19.61 0.11
C SER A 165 1.12 19.57 0.07
N SER A 166 0.51 18.76 -0.82
CA SER A 166 -0.95 18.58 -0.86
C SER A 166 -1.55 18.04 0.44
N ILE A 167 -0.74 17.44 1.33
CA ILE A 167 -1.17 17.04 2.68
C ILE A 167 -1.68 18.23 3.52
N GLN A 168 -1.30 19.46 3.17
CA GLN A 168 -1.74 20.68 3.82
C GLN A 168 -3.27 20.86 3.77
N HIS A 169 -3.96 20.34 2.75
CA HIS A 169 -5.42 20.41 2.70
C HIS A 169 -6.07 19.66 3.87
N LEU A 170 -5.63 18.43 4.14
CA LEU A 170 -6.10 17.64 5.28
C LEU A 170 -5.77 18.31 6.62
N LEU A 171 -4.65 19.01 6.72
CA LEU A 171 -4.24 19.73 7.94
C LEU A 171 -4.81 21.16 8.03
N GLY A 172 -5.52 21.62 6.99
CA GLY A 172 -5.99 22.99 6.80
C GLY A 172 -7.48 23.04 6.51
N ASP A 173 -7.86 23.50 5.31
CA ASP A 173 -9.26 23.76 4.96
C ASP A 173 -10.13 22.47 5.01
N GLY A 174 -9.57 21.31 4.64
CA GLY A 174 -10.24 20.01 4.77
C GLY A 174 -10.54 19.64 6.22
N LEU A 175 -9.64 19.94 7.17
CA LEU A 175 -9.88 19.76 8.60
C LEU A 175 -10.99 20.68 9.11
N VAL A 176 -10.99 21.94 8.70
CA VAL A 176 -12.01 22.92 9.11
C VAL A 176 -13.40 22.51 8.61
N GLU A 177 -13.48 21.98 7.39
CA GLU A 177 -14.73 21.47 6.84
C GLU A 177 -15.19 20.21 7.59
N LEU A 178 -14.28 19.27 7.86
CA LEU A 178 -14.57 18.09 8.67
C LEU A 178 -15.08 18.47 10.07
N ILE A 179 -14.42 19.42 10.74
CA ILE A 179 -14.86 19.97 12.03
C ILE A 179 -16.28 20.50 11.93
N THR A 180 -16.61 21.23 10.87
CA THR A 180 -17.94 21.82 10.67
C THR A 180 -19.02 20.75 10.53
N VAL A 181 -18.77 19.71 9.73
CA VAL A 181 -19.70 18.61 9.52
C VAL A 181 -19.87 17.77 10.79
N VAL A 182 -18.78 17.40 11.46
CA VAL A 182 -18.83 16.65 12.71
C VAL A 182 -19.52 17.46 13.81
N LYS A 183 -19.22 18.76 13.94
CA LYS A 183 -19.85 19.63 14.94
C LYS A 183 -21.36 19.68 14.75
N LYS A 184 -21.82 19.75 13.50
CA LYS A 184 -23.26 19.72 13.18
C LYS A 184 -23.89 18.39 13.62
N ALA A 185 -23.28 17.25 13.27
CA ALA A 185 -23.78 15.93 13.68
C ALA A 185 -23.79 15.74 15.20
N VAL A 186 -22.74 16.18 15.91
CA VAL A 186 -22.69 16.17 17.37
C VAL A 186 -23.79 17.05 17.98
N GLN A 187 -24.04 18.23 17.42
CA GLN A 187 -25.10 19.12 17.90
C GLN A 187 -26.49 18.49 17.70
N GLU A 188 -26.70 17.71 16.64
CA GLU A 188 -27.95 17.02 16.35
C GLU A 188 -28.21 15.85 17.29
N ILE A 189 -27.20 15.03 17.58
CA ILE A 189 -27.33 13.82 18.41
C ILE A 189 -27.14 14.11 19.90
N VAL A 190 -26.06 14.80 20.27
CA VAL A 190 -25.67 15.04 21.68
C VAL A 190 -26.23 16.36 22.22
N GLY A 191 -26.58 17.31 21.35
CA GLY A 191 -27.18 18.58 21.73
C GLY A 191 -28.45 18.45 22.58
N PRO A 192 -29.44 17.63 22.18
CA PRO A 192 -30.68 17.41 22.95
C PRO A 192 -30.49 16.71 24.30
N VAL A 193 -29.36 16.02 24.49
CA VAL A 193 -29.09 15.24 25.71
C VAL A 193 -28.74 16.17 26.87
N SER A 194 -29.49 16.06 27.96
CA SER A 194 -29.26 16.90 29.16
C SER A 194 -27.93 16.58 29.83
N LEU A 195 -27.23 17.61 30.32
CA LEU A 195 -26.01 17.45 31.13
C LEU A 195 -26.16 16.55 32.36
N LYS A 196 -27.39 16.43 32.89
CA LYS A 196 -27.71 15.59 34.06
C LYS A 196 -28.09 14.15 33.69
N GLN A 197 -28.43 13.90 32.42
CA GLN A 197 -28.81 12.58 31.96
C GLN A 197 -27.64 11.63 32.16
N SER A 198 -27.91 10.48 32.76
CA SER A 198 -26.91 9.43 32.93
C SER A 198 -26.95 8.52 31.73
N LEU A 199 -25.80 8.27 31.13
CA LEU A 199 -25.63 7.40 29.97
C LEU A 199 -24.76 6.21 30.39
N SER A 200 -25.09 5.03 29.87
CA SER A 200 -24.24 3.85 29.86
C SER A 200 -23.21 3.92 28.72
N LEU A 201 -22.20 3.05 28.77
CA LEU A 201 -21.24 2.91 27.67
C LEU A 201 -21.92 2.50 26.36
N GLN A 202 -22.95 1.64 26.42
CA GLN A 202 -23.72 1.20 25.26
C GLN A 202 -24.52 2.35 24.63
N GLU A 203 -25.15 3.21 25.43
CA GLU A 203 -25.84 4.40 24.92
C GLU A 203 -24.85 5.41 24.32
N LEU A 204 -23.65 5.53 24.90
CA LEU A 204 -22.57 6.34 24.33
C LEU A 204 -22.10 5.78 22.97
N GLU A 205 -21.88 4.48 22.87
CA GLU A 205 -21.55 3.80 21.62
C GLU A 205 -22.63 4.04 20.55
N GLN A 206 -23.91 3.93 20.92
CA GLN A 206 -25.02 4.18 20.00
C GLN A 206 -25.02 5.63 19.48
N HIS A 207 -24.80 6.63 20.34
CA HIS A 207 -24.67 8.01 19.89
C HIS A 207 -23.48 8.20 18.95
N ILE A 208 -22.35 7.52 19.17
CA ILE A 208 -21.19 7.59 18.26
C ILE A 208 -21.55 6.98 16.89
N ILE A 209 -22.26 5.84 16.86
CA ILE A 209 -22.73 5.22 15.61
C ILE A 209 -23.66 6.17 14.84
N GLU A 210 -24.60 6.82 15.50
CA GLU A 210 -25.51 7.79 14.88
C GLU A 210 -24.78 9.03 14.34
N ILE A 211 -23.81 9.56 15.10
CA ILE A 211 -22.96 10.66 14.62
C ILE A 211 -22.19 10.22 13.37
N ARG A 212 -21.64 9.01 13.36
CA ARG A 212 -20.93 8.47 12.19
C ARG A 212 -21.84 8.36 10.98
N GLN A 213 -23.06 7.85 11.14
CA GLN A 213 -24.04 7.78 10.05
C GLN A 213 -24.31 9.17 9.46
N LEU A 214 -24.52 10.19 10.29
CA LEU A 214 -24.73 11.57 9.79
C LEU A 214 -23.51 12.14 9.05
N VAL A 215 -22.29 11.83 9.51
CA VAL A 215 -21.04 12.31 8.90
C VAL A 215 -20.74 11.56 7.59
N GLU A 216 -20.93 10.25 7.56
CA GLU A 216 -20.56 9.37 6.44
C GLU A 216 -21.66 9.28 5.36
N GLU A 217 -22.94 9.45 5.70
CA GLU A 217 -24.09 9.27 4.79
C GLU A 217 -24.83 10.56 4.40
N ASN A 218 -24.40 11.72 4.93
CA ASN A 218 -24.98 13.07 4.82
C ASN A 218 -26.21 13.21 3.89
N SER A 219 -27.40 13.00 4.46
CA SER A 219 -28.69 12.81 3.77
C SER A 219 -29.38 14.09 3.25
N GLY A 220 -28.66 15.22 3.12
CA GLY A 220 -29.28 16.54 2.88
C GLY A 220 -28.91 17.25 1.57
N SER A 221 -27.91 16.77 0.83
CA SER A 221 -27.45 17.39 -0.43
C SER A 221 -27.57 16.39 -1.57
N SER A 222 -28.04 16.83 -2.73
CA SER A 222 -28.17 16.03 -3.97
C SER A 222 -26.83 15.48 -4.51
N THR A 223 -25.72 15.73 -3.81
CA THR A 223 -24.37 15.32 -4.18
C THR A 223 -23.76 14.58 -2.99
N PHE A 224 -23.71 13.25 -3.09
CA PHE A 224 -22.96 12.38 -2.16
C PHE A 224 -21.52 12.92 -2.04
N ARG A 225 -21.09 13.32 -0.84
CA ARG A 225 -19.73 13.79 -0.60
C ARG A 225 -18.94 12.70 0.12
N SER A 226 -18.00 12.10 -0.58
CA SER A 226 -17.11 11.07 -0.04
C SER A 226 -16.17 11.68 1.00
N LEU A 227 -15.74 10.89 1.99
CA LEU A 227 -14.73 11.26 2.98
C LEU A 227 -13.40 11.73 2.33
N SER A 228 -13.14 11.35 1.08
CA SER A 228 -11.98 11.80 0.30
C SER A 228 -11.93 13.33 0.08
N CYS A 229 -13.05 14.05 0.15
CA CYS A 229 -13.07 15.51 -0.01
C CYS A 229 -12.33 16.26 1.10
N TYR A 230 -12.21 15.66 2.29
CA TYR A 230 -11.47 16.22 3.41
C TYR A 230 -9.95 16.00 3.27
N MET A 231 -9.55 15.09 2.37
CA MET A 231 -8.19 14.61 2.22
C MET A 231 -7.47 15.31 1.07
N MET A 232 -8.19 15.61 -0.01
CA MET A 232 -7.69 16.30 -1.19
C MET A 232 -8.72 17.32 -1.71
N PRO A 233 -8.28 18.47 -2.25
CA PRO A 233 -9.18 19.40 -2.92
C PRO A 233 -9.80 18.82 -4.20
N ASP A 234 -11.00 19.29 -4.51
CA ASP A 234 -11.68 18.96 -5.76
C ASP A 234 -10.86 19.42 -6.97
N GLU A 235 -10.97 18.70 -8.09
CA GLU A 235 -10.25 19.05 -9.34
C GLU A 235 -10.64 20.45 -9.85
N GLU A 236 -11.85 20.90 -9.53
CA GLU A 236 -12.40 22.21 -9.92
C GLU A 236 -11.78 23.38 -9.11
N ASN A 237 -11.07 23.10 -8.02
CA ASN A 237 -10.43 24.14 -7.20
C ASN A 237 -9.19 24.72 -7.91
N PRO A 238 -8.87 26.02 -7.69
CA PRO A 238 -7.64 26.62 -8.19
C PRO A 238 -6.41 25.78 -7.89
N LEU A 239 -5.47 25.65 -8.84
CA LEU A 239 -4.27 24.82 -8.67
C LEU A 239 -3.45 25.22 -7.42
N ALA A 240 -3.38 26.52 -7.12
CA ALA A 240 -2.69 27.04 -5.95
C ALA A 240 -3.25 26.49 -4.61
N ASP A 241 -4.53 26.11 -4.58
CA ASP A 241 -5.17 25.53 -3.39
C ASP A 241 -4.92 24.00 -3.30
N GLN A 242 -4.46 23.38 -4.40
CA GLN A 242 -4.20 21.93 -4.46
C GLN A 242 -2.81 21.54 -3.93
N ALA A 243 -1.83 22.42 -4.12
CA ALA A 243 -0.47 22.25 -3.61
C ALA A 243 0.28 23.59 -3.60
N CYS A 244 1.28 23.72 -2.73
CA CYS A 244 2.05 24.95 -2.57
C CYS A 244 2.74 25.36 -3.89
N GLY A 245 2.40 26.56 -4.40
CA GLY A 245 3.01 27.13 -5.59
C GLY A 245 2.73 26.36 -6.88
N LEU A 246 1.62 25.61 -6.95
CA LEU A 246 1.27 24.82 -8.12
C LEU A 246 0.73 25.71 -9.26
N THR A 247 1.31 25.53 -10.44
CA THR A 247 0.95 26.24 -11.67
C THR A 247 0.57 25.26 -12.77
N GLU A 248 -0.04 25.74 -13.85
CA GLU A 248 -0.39 24.91 -15.03
C GLU A 248 0.84 24.25 -15.69
N ASN A 249 2.04 24.80 -15.45
CA ASN A 249 3.30 24.27 -15.98
C ASN A 249 3.78 23.03 -15.21
N ASP A 250 3.28 22.78 -14.01
CA ASP A 250 3.68 21.66 -13.14
C ASP A 250 2.95 20.35 -13.53
N VAL A 251 3.05 19.98 -14.82
CA VAL A 251 2.28 18.88 -15.43
C VAL A 251 2.44 17.56 -14.68
N THR A 252 3.66 17.23 -14.24
CA THR A 252 3.93 15.99 -13.50
C THR A 252 3.26 16.00 -12.12
N THR A 253 3.33 17.11 -11.40
CA THR A 253 2.69 17.24 -10.07
C THR A 253 1.18 17.12 -10.20
N ILE A 254 0.58 17.79 -11.20
CA ILE A 254 -0.85 17.69 -11.50
C ILE A 254 -1.23 16.23 -11.83
N LYS A 255 -0.38 15.52 -12.59
CA LYS A 255 -0.60 14.10 -12.89
C LYS A 255 -0.62 13.25 -11.61
N LEU A 256 0.35 13.43 -10.72
CA LEU A 256 0.42 12.70 -9.44
C LEU A 256 -0.80 12.98 -8.55
N LEU A 257 -1.26 14.24 -8.48
CA LEU A 257 -2.46 14.61 -7.73
C LEU A 257 -3.72 13.94 -8.31
N ASN A 258 -3.85 13.86 -9.62
CA ASN A 258 -4.95 13.16 -10.27
C ASN A 258 -4.91 11.65 -10.01
N GLU A 259 -3.74 11.01 -10.10
CA GLU A 259 -3.57 9.59 -9.76
C GLU A 259 -3.88 9.32 -8.27
N THR A 260 -3.60 10.28 -7.40
CA THR A 260 -3.97 10.22 -5.98
C THR A 260 -5.48 10.29 -5.82
N ARG A 261 -6.16 11.21 -6.51
CA ARG A 261 -7.63 11.32 -6.47
C ARG A 261 -8.29 10.04 -6.97
N ASP A 262 -7.80 9.48 -8.07
CA ASP A 262 -8.26 8.18 -8.60
C ASP A 262 -8.10 7.06 -7.56
N MET A 263 -7.02 7.07 -6.77
CA MET A 263 -6.80 6.09 -5.71
C MET A 263 -7.74 6.32 -4.51
N LEU A 264 -8.01 7.55 -4.12
CA LEU A 264 -8.94 7.88 -3.02
C LEU A 264 -10.41 7.58 -3.37
N GLU A 265 -10.76 7.57 -4.65
CA GLU A 265 -12.09 7.18 -5.14
C GLU A 265 -12.23 5.65 -5.35
N ASN A 266 -11.16 4.89 -5.19
CA ASN A 266 -11.20 3.43 -5.33
C ASN A 266 -11.96 2.78 -4.15
N PRO A 267 -12.89 1.83 -4.39
CA PRO A 267 -13.55 1.09 -3.31
C PRO A 267 -12.59 0.37 -2.35
N ASP A 268 -11.42 -0.04 -2.82
CA ASP A 268 -10.39 -0.65 -1.97
C ASP A 268 -9.93 0.37 -0.91
N PHE A 269 -9.72 1.62 -1.30
CA PHE A 269 -9.37 2.71 -0.38
C PHE A 269 -10.49 2.95 0.65
N SER A 270 -11.75 3.03 0.21
CA SER A 270 -12.89 3.22 1.12
C SER A 270 -13.00 2.09 2.14
N THR A 271 -12.73 0.85 1.72
CA THR A 271 -12.74 -0.33 2.60
C THR A 271 -11.67 -0.22 3.68
N ILE A 272 -10.44 0.16 3.29
CA ILE A 272 -9.33 0.34 4.22
C ILE A 272 -9.57 1.51 5.18
N LEU A 273 -10.05 2.66 4.68
CA LEU A 273 -10.37 3.80 5.52
C LEU A 273 -11.47 3.44 6.55
N ASN A 274 -12.53 2.75 6.13
CA ASN A 274 -13.58 2.30 7.04
C ASN A 274 -13.07 1.31 8.09
N ALA A 275 -12.17 0.39 7.72
CA ALA A 275 -11.53 -0.50 8.68
C ALA A 275 -10.71 0.27 9.74
N CYS A 276 -9.93 1.27 9.31
CA CYS A 276 -9.19 2.16 10.21
C CYS A 276 -10.12 2.95 11.13
N LEU A 277 -11.20 3.52 10.59
CA LEU A 277 -12.20 4.28 11.36
C LEU A 277 -12.90 3.41 12.39
N ASN A 278 -13.36 2.21 12.00
CA ASN A 278 -13.98 1.26 12.93
C ASN A 278 -13.03 0.94 14.09
N ARG A 279 -11.77 0.64 13.79
CA ARG A 279 -10.75 0.38 14.82
C ARG A 279 -10.51 1.60 15.71
N GLY A 280 -10.49 2.81 15.14
CA GLY A 280 -10.30 4.04 15.90
C GLY A 280 -11.47 4.39 16.83
N PHE A 281 -12.71 4.18 16.39
CA PHE A 281 -13.88 4.36 17.25
C PHE A 281 -14.00 3.28 18.33
N SER A 282 -13.63 2.03 18.02
CA SER A 282 -13.50 0.98 19.04
C SER A 282 -12.47 1.38 20.09
N HIS A 283 -11.28 1.82 19.69
CA HIS A 283 -10.24 2.28 20.63
C HIS A 283 -10.71 3.49 21.46
N PHE A 284 -11.45 4.44 20.85
CA PHE A 284 -12.05 5.54 21.59
C PHE A 284 -13.01 5.02 22.67
N LEU A 285 -13.89 4.08 22.34
CA LEU A 285 -14.84 3.50 23.30
C LEU A 285 -14.14 2.67 24.38
N ASP A 286 -13.11 1.90 24.03
CA ASP A 286 -12.30 1.13 24.97
C ASP A 286 -11.61 2.04 26.01
N ASN A 287 -11.04 3.16 25.56
CA ASN A 287 -10.47 4.16 26.48
C ASN A 287 -11.54 4.80 27.37
N MET A 288 -12.76 5.01 26.86
CA MET A 288 -13.86 5.55 27.66
C MET A 288 -14.33 4.52 28.69
N ALA A 289 -14.34 3.23 28.34
CA ALA A 289 -14.85 2.13 29.16
C ALA A 289 -14.16 2.02 30.53
N GLU A 290 -12.87 2.36 30.63
CA GLU A 290 -12.11 2.37 31.89
C GLU A 290 -12.81 3.23 32.97
N PHE A 291 -13.47 4.30 32.57
CA PHE A 291 -14.17 5.23 33.47
C PHE A 291 -15.59 4.78 33.83
N PHE A 292 -16.14 3.78 33.12
CA PHE A 292 -17.43 3.15 33.41
C PHE A 292 -17.27 1.90 34.29
N CYS A 293 -16.09 1.68 34.90
CA CYS A 293 -15.88 0.64 35.89
C CYS A 293 -16.07 1.18 37.32
N PRO A 294 -16.70 0.42 38.24
CA PRO A 294 -16.71 0.81 39.65
C PRO A 294 -15.28 0.81 40.22
N PRO A 295 -14.93 1.74 41.13
CA PRO A 295 -13.62 1.76 41.75
C PRO A 295 -13.35 0.43 42.45
N GLN A 296 -12.20 -0.19 42.20
CA GLN A 296 -11.74 -1.37 42.92
C GLN A 296 -11.53 -1.00 44.39
N GLY A 297 -12.52 -1.28 45.22
CA GLY A 297 -12.49 -1.13 46.67
C GLY A 297 -12.86 -2.46 47.33
N ASP A 298 -11.83 -3.12 47.86
CA ASP A 298 -11.79 -4.22 48.83
C ASP A 298 -13.07 -5.03 49.14
N SER A 299 -13.01 -6.32 48.75
CA SER A 299 -13.63 -7.49 49.41
C SER A 299 -15.15 -7.50 49.64
N ALA A 300 -15.91 -8.07 48.69
CA ALA A 300 -17.03 -8.96 48.97
C ALA A 300 -17.33 -9.87 47.75
N PRO A 301 -17.35 -11.21 47.88
CA PRO A 301 -17.69 -12.12 46.80
C PRO A 301 -19.21 -12.32 46.77
N SER A 302 -19.96 -11.31 46.33
CA SER A 302 -21.38 -11.50 46.00
C SER A 302 -21.88 -10.37 45.09
N SER A 303 -21.47 -10.38 43.83
CA SER A 303 -22.22 -9.67 42.80
C SER A 303 -22.53 -10.64 41.66
N THR A 304 -23.83 -10.80 41.44
CA THR A 304 -24.39 -11.43 40.25
C THR A 304 -23.80 -10.80 38.99
N PRO A 305 -23.55 -11.57 37.91
CA PRO A 305 -22.89 -11.08 36.70
C PRO A 305 -23.59 -9.87 36.03
N ASP A 306 -24.87 -9.63 36.32
CA ASP A 306 -25.65 -8.47 35.84
C ASP A 306 -25.26 -7.13 36.48
N SER A 307 -24.58 -7.11 37.64
CA SER A 307 -24.23 -5.85 38.32
C SER A 307 -23.05 -5.10 37.67
N LEU A 308 -22.29 -5.76 36.80
CA LEU A 308 -21.18 -5.16 36.03
C LEU A 308 -21.68 -4.45 34.75
N LEU A 309 -22.91 -4.69 34.31
CA LEU A 309 -23.43 -4.28 33.00
C LEU A 309 -24.13 -2.92 32.97
N ARG A 310 -24.24 -2.19 34.10
CA ARG A 310 -25.08 -0.98 34.18
C ARG A 310 -24.48 0.18 34.96
N VAL A 311 -23.17 0.38 34.84
CA VAL A 311 -22.57 1.64 35.30
C VAL A 311 -22.96 2.74 34.33
N THR A 312 -23.66 3.75 34.82
CA THR A 312 -24.04 4.94 34.06
C THR A 312 -23.37 6.16 34.64
N LEU A 313 -22.91 7.07 33.78
CA LEU A 313 -22.31 8.34 34.19
C LEU A 313 -23.18 9.51 33.70
N PRO A 314 -23.42 10.53 34.53
CA PRO A 314 -23.99 11.79 34.06
C PRO A 314 -23.15 12.37 32.92
N LEU A 315 -23.80 12.89 31.88
CA LEU A 315 -23.12 13.45 30.71
C LEU A 315 -22.07 14.52 31.09
N ALA A 316 -22.35 15.35 32.10
CA ALA A 316 -21.39 16.32 32.63
C ALA A 316 -20.06 15.70 33.12
N LYS A 317 -20.05 14.43 33.54
CA LYS A 317 -18.84 13.67 33.88
C LYS A 317 -18.19 13.01 32.67
N ILE A 318 -18.96 12.66 31.64
CA ILE A 318 -18.45 12.09 30.38
C ILE A 318 -17.69 13.15 29.57
N ILE A 319 -18.18 14.39 29.57
CA ILE A 319 -17.56 15.53 28.83
C ILE A 319 -16.04 15.64 29.06
N PRO A 320 -15.52 15.77 30.30
CA PRO A 320 -14.07 15.88 30.50
C PRO A 320 -13.29 14.62 30.09
N ILE A 321 -13.89 13.44 30.20
CA ILE A 321 -13.28 12.17 29.78
C ILE A 321 -13.13 12.15 28.26
N ALA A 322 -14.22 12.44 27.53
CA ALA A 322 -14.20 12.58 26.08
C ALA A 322 -13.19 13.67 25.68
N ASN A 323 -13.25 14.84 26.32
CA ASN A 323 -12.32 15.94 26.05
C ASN A 323 -10.84 15.53 26.12
N GLY A 324 -10.48 14.65 27.06
CA GLY A 324 -9.12 14.16 27.24
C GLY A 324 -8.62 13.22 26.14
N GLN A 325 -9.51 12.60 25.36
CA GLN A 325 -9.15 11.54 24.39
C GLN A 325 -8.20 12.02 23.29
N ILE A 326 -8.23 13.30 22.93
CA ILE A 326 -7.29 13.88 21.94
C ILE A 326 -5.81 13.66 22.32
N HIS A 327 -5.49 13.63 23.61
CA HIS A 327 -4.12 13.42 24.06
C HIS A 327 -3.65 11.97 23.89
N SER A 328 -4.59 11.02 23.87
CA SER A 328 -4.31 9.60 23.60
C SER A 328 -4.32 9.33 22.09
N ILE A 329 -5.33 9.83 21.38
CA ILE A 329 -5.51 9.61 19.93
C ILE A 329 -4.39 10.26 19.11
N CYS A 330 -3.99 11.49 19.45
CA CYS A 330 -2.96 12.25 18.74
C CYS A 330 -1.69 12.45 19.60
N SER A 331 -1.26 11.42 20.33
CA SER A 331 -0.06 11.49 21.16
C SER A 331 1.22 11.58 20.34
N GLU A 332 2.21 12.35 20.83
CA GLU A 332 3.54 12.50 20.22
C GLU A 332 4.42 11.26 20.47
N ILE A 333 4.27 10.66 21.65
CA ILE A 333 4.74 9.29 21.90
C ILE A 333 3.69 8.40 21.23
N PRO A 334 4.09 7.53 20.29
CA PRO A 334 3.13 6.84 19.46
C PRO A 334 2.22 5.99 20.35
N SER A 335 0.97 6.42 20.46
CA SER A 335 -0.04 5.72 21.25
C SER A 335 -0.30 4.36 20.65
N GLN A 336 -0.83 3.44 21.46
CA GLN A 336 -1.20 2.11 21.00
C GLN A 336 -2.12 2.19 19.77
N PHE A 337 -3.05 3.16 19.75
CA PHE A 337 -3.88 3.44 18.57
C PHE A 337 -3.09 3.73 17.29
N VAL A 338 -2.17 4.70 17.31
CA VAL A 338 -1.41 5.09 16.13
C VAL A 338 -0.49 3.95 15.68
N GLN A 339 0.15 3.25 16.64
CA GLN A 339 0.97 2.08 16.32
C GLN A 339 0.16 0.97 15.67
N ASP A 340 -1.03 0.70 16.19
CA ASP A 340 -1.94 -0.29 15.63
C ASP A 340 -2.32 0.07 14.20
N LEU A 341 -2.68 1.34 13.93
CA LEU A 341 -2.96 1.80 12.56
C LEU A 341 -1.75 1.65 11.63
N LEU A 342 -0.55 2.00 12.10
CA LEU A 342 0.68 1.90 11.31
C LEU A 342 1.11 0.45 11.05
N THR A 343 0.80 -0.47 11.95
CA THR A 343 1.23 -1.87 11.88
C THR A 343 0.20 -2.82 11.29
N THR A 344 -1.05 -2.37 11.11
CA THR A 344 -2.17 -3.16 10.56
C THR A 344 -1.82 -3.78 9.20
N GLU A 345 -2.02 -5.09 9.06
CA GLU A 345 -1.69 -5.84 7.84
C GLU A 345 -2.49 -5.38 6.62
N GLN A 346 -3.79 -5.10 6.79
CA GLN A 346 -4.65 -4.62 5.69
C GLN A 346 -4.14 -3.31 5.08
N VAL A 347 -3.64 -2.39 5.91
CA VAL A 347 -3.06 -1.12 5.45
C VAL A 347 -1.73 -1.36 4.73
N LYS A 348 -0.91 -2.29 5.21
CA LYS A 348 0.37 -2.67 4.58
C LYS A 348 0.16 -3.36 3.23
N GLU A 349 -0.81 -4.27 3.13
CA GLU A 349 -1.15 -4.96 1.88
C GLU A 349 -1.70 -3.97 0.85
N PHE A 350 -2.59 -3.08 1.26
CA PHE A 350 -3.06 -1.98 0.41
C PHE A 350 -1.89 -1.09 -0.06
N ALA A 351 -0.99 -0.71 0.83
CA ALA A 351 0.20 0.06 0.49
C ALA A 351 1.12 -0.67 -0.51
N ALA A 352 1.29 -1.99 -0.37
CA ALA A 352 2.05 -2.80 -1.31
C ALA A 352 1.40 -2.83 -2.70
N ASN A 353 0.07 -2.97 -2.76
CA ASN A 353 -0.69 -2.94 -4.01
C ASN A 353 -0.57 -1.58 -4.72
N VAL A 354 -0.65 -0.48 -3.97
CA VAL A 354 -0.41 0.87 -4.51
C VAL A 354 1.02 0.96 -5.04
N TYR A 355 2.02 0.62 -4.23
CA TYR A 355 3.42 0.70 -4.61
C TYR A 355 3.73 -0.14 -5.86
N GLU A 356 3.19 -1.36 -5.96
CA GLU A 356 3.37 -2.22 -7.12
C GLU A 356 2.73 -1.62 -8.40
N ALA A 357 1.56 -1.00 -8.28
CA ALA A 357 0.90 -0.36 -9.43
C ALA A 357 1.74 0.78 -10.02
N PHE A 358 2.41 1.57 -9.17
CA PHE A 358 3.20 2.73 -9.59
C PHE A 358 4.70 2.46 -9.80
N SER A 359 5.21 1.27 -9.44
CA SER A 359 6.62 0.86 -9.64
C SER A 359 6.85 -0.06 -10.84
N ASN A 360 5.80 -0.37 -11.62
CA ASN A 360 5.87 -1.24 -12.80
C ASN A 360 5.83 -0.43 -14.13
N PRO A 361 6.86 -0.52 -14.99
CA PRO A 361 6.96 0.31 -16.20
C PRO A 361 5.89 0.00 -17.27
N HIS A 362 5.39 -1.24 -17.33
CA HIS A 362 4.36 -1.66 -18.29
C HIS A 362 2.95 -1.15 -17.99
N GLU A 363 2.66 -0.69 -16.76
CA GLU A 363 1.36 -0.16 -16.38
C GLU A 363 1.30 1.37 -16.59
N LEU A 364 2.39 2.10 -16.32
CA LEU A 364 2.49 3.53 -16.61
C LEU A 364 2.34 3.89 -18.09
N GLN A 365 2.88 3.07 -19.00
CA GLN A 365 2.72 3.27 -20.45
C GLN A 365 1.29 3.02 -20.94
N LYS A 366 0.49 2.17 -20.28
CA LYS A 366 -0.92 1.96 -20.67
C LYS A 366 -1.80 3.11 -20.18
N VAL A 367 -1.52 3.65 -18.99
CA VAL A 367 -2.23 4.80 -18.44
C VAL A 367 -1.91 6.09 -19.23
N SER A 368 -0.67 6.27 -19.70
CA SER A 368 -0.29 7.40 -20.55
C SER A 368 -0.70 7.25 -22.03
N ALA A 369 -0.52 6.07 -22.65
CA ALA A 369 -0.85 5.85 -24.06
C ALA A 369 -2.36 5.93 -24.34
N GLN A 370 -3.21 5.67 -23.34
CA GLN A 370 -4.66 5.77 -23.50
C GLN A 370 -5.16 7.23 -23.51
N LYS A 371 -4.36 8.20 -23.01
CA LYS A 371 -4.61 9.64 -23.14
C LYS A 371 -4.00 10.24 -24.41
N GLU A 372 -2.82 9.79 -24.84
CA GLU A 372 -2.19 10.27 -26.08
C GLU A 372 -2.89 9.78 -27.36
N GLY A 373 -3.47 8.57 -27.35
CA GLY A 373 -4.28 8.06 -28.45
C GLY A 373 -5.53 8.90 -28.76
N PHE A 374 -6.02 9.70 -27.80
CA PHE A 374 -7.13 10.64 -28.01
C PHE A 374 -6.66 12.03 -28.48
N ARG A 375 -5.40 12.41 -28.23
CA ARG A 375 -4.83 13.65 -28.78
C ARG A 375 -4.56 13.51 -30.29
N MET A 376 -4.24 12.31 -30.78
CA MET A 376 -4.10 12.04 -32.21
C MET A 376 -5.43 11.85 -32.97
N MET A 377 -6.55 11.61 -32.28
CA MET A 377 -7.87 11.43 -32.93
C MET A 377 -8.67 12.73 -33.12
N LEU A 378 -8.15 13.89 -32.70
CA LEU A 378 -8.79 15.20 -32.91
C LEU A 378 -8.07 16.10 -33.92
N GLN A 379 -7.15 15.56 -34.72
CA GLN A 379 -6.58 16.27 -35.87
C GLN A 379 -6.82 15.45 -37.15
N HIS A 380 -7.84 15.85 -37.92
CA HIS A 380 -8.05 15.39 -39.30
C HIS A 380 -7.73 16.53 -40.29
N PRO A 381 -7.46 16.22 -41.58
CA PRO A 381 -6.16 16.47 -42.18
C PRO A 381 -6.14 17.71 -43.08
N GLY A 382 -4.99 18.40 -43.12
CA GLY A 382 -4.69 19.45 -44.08
C GLY A 382 -3.31 19.22 -44.70
N LEU A 383 -3.31 19.08 -46.03
CA LEU A 383 -2.19 18.89 -46.96
C LEU A 383 -0.86 19.59 -46.63
N GLY A 384 0.25 18.90 -46.91
CA GLY A 384 1.58 19.52 -47.02
C GLY A 384 2.66 18.52 -47.41
N LEU A 385 2.96 18.43 -48.71
CA LEU A 385 4.08 17.69 -49.30
C LEU A 385 5.44 18.15 -48.75
N GLY A 386 6.38 17.22 -48.59
CA GLY A 386 7.80 17.53 -48.35
C GLY A 386 8.68 16.29 -48.22
N LEU A 387 9.36 15.94 -49.31
CA LEU A 387 10.36 14.88 -49.44
C LEU A 387 11.58 15.06 -48.52
N GLY A 388 12.21 13.96 -48.09
CA GLY A 388 13.57 13.97 -47.53
C GLY A 388 14.06 12.60 -47.02
N LEU A 389 14.73 11.84 -47.88
CA LEU A 389 15.46 10.58 -47.61
C LEU A 389 16.77 10.82 -46.83
N SER A 390 17.13 9.89 -45.91
CA SER A 390 18.45 9.21 -45.77
C SER A 390 18.45 8.33 -44.48
N LEU A 391 18.49 6.98 -44.47
CA LEU A 391 19.51 5.96 -44.79
C LEU A 391 20.75 5.86 -43.84
N GLY A 392 20.92 4.67 -43.22
CA GLY A 392 22.17 4.12 -42.65
C GLY A 392 22.00 3.49 -41.25
N LEU A 393 21.83 2.16 -41.10
CA LEU A 393 22.85 1.09 -40.87
C LEU A 393 23.71 1.32 -39.61
N GLY A 394 23.87 0.44 -38.62
CA GLY A 394 23.58 -0.99 -38.44
C GLY A 394 23.80 -1.45 -36.96
N PRO A 395 23.85 -2.76 -36.65
CA PRO A 395 23.78 -3.31 -35.29
C PRO A 395 25.12 -3.85 -34.74
N SER A 396 25.51 -3.41 -33.54
CA SER A 396 26.60 -3.96 -32.71
C SER A 396 26.59 -3.19 -31.38
N GLU A 397 26.84 -3.71 -30.19
CA GLU A 397 27.26 -5.01 -29.69
C GLU A 397 26.80 -5.08 -28.22
N ILE A 398 26.38 -6.28 -27.81
CA ILE A 398 26.05 -6.63 -26.42
C ILE A 398 27.36 -6.85 -25.68
N SER A 399 27.61 -6.11 -24.60
CA SER A 399 28.61 -6.49 -23.60
C SER A 399 28.05 -6.24 -22.21
N ALA A 400 27.44 -7.29 -21.66
CA ALA A 400 27.05 -7.39 -20.27
C ALA A 400 28.23 -7.97 -19.48
N SER A 401 29.01 -7.10 -18.84
CA SER A 401 29.89 -7.50 -17.74
C SER A 401 29.17 -7.22 -16.43
N ALA A 402 28.67 -8.29 -15.81
CA ALA A 402 28.11 -8.28 -14.48
C ALA A 402 29.23 -7.99 -13.46
N LEU A 403 29.17 -6.81 -12.85
CA LEU A 403 29.79 -6.51 -11.57
C LEU A 403 28.66 -6.25 -10.58
N VAL A 404 28.35 -7.27 -9.78
CA VAL A 404 27.68 -7.13 -8.47
C VAL A 404 28.81 -6.83 -7.50
N PRO A 405 28.85 -5.63 -6.89
CA PRO A 405 28.16 -5.45 -5.61
C PRO A 405 27.57 -4.05 -5.39
N CYS A 406 26.49 -4.00 -4.59
CA CYS A 406 26.09 -2.94 -3.64
C CYS A 406 24.58 -3.13 -3.37
N LEU A 407 24.25 -3.65 -2.18
CA LEU A 407 22.88 -3.87 -1.70
C LEU A 407 22.13 -2.58 -1.32
N SER A 408 22.66 -1.42 -1.68
CA SER A 408 22.03 -0.12 -1.42
C SER A 408 22.05 0.72 -2.70
N PRO A 409 20.90 1.09 -3.28
CA PRO A 409 20.88 2.12 -4.30
C PRO A 409 21.24 3.48 -3.67
N PRO A 410 22.09 4.30 -4.29
CA PRO A 410 22.13 5.73 -3.99
C PRO A 410 20.79 6.33 -4.47
N GLY A 411 20.06 6.99 -3.57
CA GLY A 411 18.74 7.56 -3.87
C GLY A 411 17.56 6.94 -3.11
N SER A 412 17.80 6.20 -2.01
CA SER A 412 16.77 6.10 -0.97
C SER A 412 16.50 7.50 -0.45
N LEU A 413 15.25 7.94 -0.49
CA LEU A 413 14.78 9.12 0.24
C LEU A 413 15.47 9.15 1.61
N THR A 414 16.36 10.11 1.83
CA THR A 414 17.01 10.22 3.13
C THR A 414 16.02 10.91 4.05
N LEU A 415 16.15 10.62 5.35
CA LEU A 415 15.36 11.26 6.40
C LEU A 415 15.39 12.80 6.27
N ASP A 416 16.46 13.35 5.71
CA ASP A 416 16.69 14.79 5.51
C ASP A 416 15.76 15.45 4.46
N ASP A 417 15.24 14.69 3.49
CA ASP A 417 14.27 15.22 2.51
C ASP A 417 12.91 15.53 3.19
N PHE A 418 12.60 14.84 4.29
CA PHE A 418 11.35 14.99 5.03
C PHE A 418 11.46 15.92 6.24
N THR A 419 12.65 16.05 6.84
CA THR A 419 12.88 16.96 7.96
C THR A 419 12.71 18.43 7.55
N HIS A 420 12.80 18.75 6.25
CA HIS A 420 12.54 20.09 5.71
C HIS A 420 11.04 20.45 5.62
N PHE A 421 10.12 19.47 5.66
CA PHE A 421 8.67 19.73 5.68
C PHE A 421 8.17 20.19 7.05
N SER A 422 8.75 19.68 8.14
CA SER A 422 8.32 20.02 9.49
C SER A 422 8.44 21.52 9.83
N PRO A 423 9.52 22.24 9.48
CA PRO A 423 9.59 23.69 9.66
C PRO A 423 8.75 24.45 8.63
N LEU A 424 8.65 24.01 7.35
CA LEU A 424 7.85 24.72 6.34
C LEU A 424 6.34 24.65 6.61
N VAL A 425 5.82 23.48 7.00
CA VAL A 425 4.43 23.29 7.43
C VAL A 425 4.16 24.10 8.70
N LYS A 426 5.13 24.21 9.62
CA LYS A 426 5.00 24.97 10.87
C LYS A 426 5.09 26.49 10.68
N GLU A 427 5.90 26.97 9.73
CA GLU A 427 6.06 28.39 9.39
C GLU A 427 4.89 28.89 8.52
N GLU A 428 4.42 28.10 7.55
CA GLU A 428 3.30 28.47 6.67
C GLU A 428 1.93 28.33 7.34
N LEU A 429 1.69 27.38 8.25
CA LEU A 429 0.46 27.37 9.06
C LEU A 429 0.39 28.60 9.96
N ARG A 430 1.53 29.02 10.54
CA ARG A 430 1.61 30.29 11.28
C ARG A 430 1.34 31.48 10.38
N TYR A 431 1.91 31.52 9.18
CA TYR A 431 1.72 32.61 8.21
C TYR A 431 0.29 32.67 7.65
N THR A 432 -0.34 31.52 7.37
CA THR A 432 -1.72 31.41 6.87
C THR A 432 -2.74 31.78 7.95
N ILE A 433 -2.49 31.38 9.22
CA ILE A 433 -3.30 31.81 10.37
C ILE A 433 -3.10 33.31 10.65
N GLN A 434 -1.89 33.85 10.46
CA GLN A 434 -1.59 35.27 10.67
C GLN A 434 -2.13 36.17 9.54
N ASN A 435 -2.06 35.73 8.29
CA ASN A 435 -2.68 36.41 7.15
C ASN A 435 -4.21 36.37 7.22
N LYS A 436 -4.82 35.25 7.65
CA LYS A 436 -6.28 35.21 7.91
C LYS A 436 -6.70 36.08 9.11
N ARG A 437 -5.82 36.36 10.09
CA ARG A 437 -6.05 37.35 11.17
C ARG A 437 -5.96 38.80 10.66
N LEU A 438 -5.04 39.08 9.73
CA LEU A 438 -4.89 40.40 9.10
C LEU A 438 -6.04 40.72 8.13
N SER A 439 -6.58 39.71 7.44
CA SER A 439 -7.75 39.89 6.55
C SER A 439 -9.10 39.89 7.28
N SER A 440 -9.15 39.44 8.54
CA SER A 440 -10.40 39.35 9.34
C SER A 440 -10.51 40.43 10.43
N GLY A 441 -9.68 41.48 10.39
CA GLY A 441 -9.93 42.75 11.08
C GLY A 441 -10.14 42.67 12.59
N MET A 442 -9.30 41.94 13.33
CA MET A 442 -9.42 41.91 14.79
C MET A 442 -8.06 41.94 15.48
N SER A 443 -7.62 43.15 15.85
CA SER A 443 -6.54 43.39 16.81
C SER A 443 -7.07 44.19 17.98
N SER A 444 -6.81 43.66 19.17
CA SER A 444 -7.11 44.22 20.49
C SER A 444 -6.52 45.62 20.68
N ALA A 445 -7.29 46.47 21.35
CA ALA A 445 -7.07 47.88 21.59
C ALA A 445 -5.86 48.21 22.48
N THR A 446 -5.18 49.33 22.16
CA THR A 446 -4.74 50.40 23.09
C THR A 446 -4.48 51.71 22.31
N THR A 447 -5.35 52.69 22.54
CA THR A 447 -5.18 54.17 22.67
C THR A 447 -4.14 54.96 21.85
N SER A 448 -4.60 55.81 20.91
CA SER A 448 -4.67 57.29 21.03
C SER A 448 -4.94 57.97 19.67
N CYS A 449 -5.59 59.14 19.71
CA CYS A 449 -6.33 59.82 18.65
C CYS A 449 -5.50 60.51 17.54
N SER A 450 -6.06 60.59 16.32
CA SER A 450 -6.47 61.84 15.62
C SER A 450 -6.82 61.60 14.12
N ASP A 451 -7.99 62.12 13.70
CA ASP A 451 -8.35 62.74 12.38
C ASP A 451 -7.98 62.04 11.04
N CYS A 452 -8.74 61.95 9.93
CA CYS A 452 -10.00 62.45 9.40
C CYS A 452 -10.32 61.66 8.09
N GLY A 453 -11.55 61.73 7.56
CA GLY A 453 -11.81 61.61 6.11
C GLY A 453 -12.63 60.42 5.60
N SER A 454 -13.82 60.73 5.07
CA SER A 454 -14.83 59.88 4.43
C SER A 454 -14.39 59.14 3.16
N GLU A 455 -15.02 57.99 2.85
CA GLU A 455 -15.88 57.74 1.66
C GLU A 455 -16.28 56.24 1.54
N LYS A 456 -17.58 55.96 1.41
CA LYS A 456 -18.18 54.67 0.96
C LYS A 456 -18.31 54.70 -0.57
N PRO A 457 -18.20 53.57 -1.31
CA PRO A 457 -19.42 52.83 -1.77
C PRO A 457 -19.14 51.33 -2.13
N PRO A 458 -20.01 50.59 -2.86
CA PRO A 458 -21.34 50.06 -2.48
C PRO A 458 -21.44 48.51 -2.59
N GLU A 459 -22.50 47.94 -2.01
CA GLU A 459 -22.94 46.54 -2.17
C GLU A 459 -23.38 46.23 -3.61
N MET A 460 -23.08 45.01 -4.12
CA MET A 460 -23.78 44.46 -5.29
C MET A 460 -24.09 42.96 -5.15
N GLN A 461 -25.35 42.64 -5.44
CA GLN A 461 -26.05 41.38 -5.27
C GLN A 461 -25.54 40.23 -6.15
N GLY A 462 -25.70 39.01 -5.63
CA GLY A 462 -25.35 37.76 -6.29
C GLY A 462 -26.24 37.39 -7.48
N MET A 463 -25.59 36.88 -8.52
CA MET A 463 -26.22 36.23 -9.67
C MET A 463 -25.90 34.73 -9.61
N LYS A 464 -26.90 33.90 -9.27
CA LYS A 464 -26.86 32.46 -9.49
C LYS A 464 -26.73 32.21 -11.00
N ARG A 465 -25.59 31.65 -11.45
CA ARG A 465 -25.47 31.06 -12.79
C ARG A 465 -26.07 29.66 -12.77
N GLU A 466 -27.19 29.48 -13.46
CA GLU A 466 -27.70 28.17 -13.84
C GLU A 466 -26.68 27.48 -14.78
N LEU A 467 -26.30 26.26 -14.44
CA LEU A 467 -25.39 25.40 -15.22
C LEU A 467 -26.07 24.98 -16.53
N SER A 468 -25.40 25.20 -17.65
CA SER A 468 -25.89 24.81 -18.98
C SER A 468 -26.09 23.30 -19.07
N VAL A 469 -27.24 22.87 -19.59
CA VAL A 469 -27.63 21.47 -19.88
C VAL A 469 -26.54 20.72 -20.67
N GLU A 470 -25.74 21.45 -21.45
CA GLU A 470 -24.64 20.91 -22.26
C GLU A 470 -23.44 20.42 -21.42
N GLU A 471 -23.18 21.02 -20.25
CA GLU A 471 -22.13 20.56 -19.32
C GLU A 471 -22.55 19.30 -18.56
N VAL A 472 -23.84 19.16 -18.24
CA VAL A 472 -24.40 17.97 -17.58
C VAL A 472 -24.30 16.75 -18.50
N ASP A 473 -24.59 16.92 -19.79
CA ASP A 473 -24.45 15.85 -20.78
C ASP A 473 -22.99 15.45 -21.05
N ARG A 474 -22.05 16.42 -21.03
CA ARG A 474 -20.62 16.12 -21.08
C ARG A 474 -20.16 15.34 -19.85
N ARG A 475 -20.62 15.72 -18.64
CA ARG A 475 -20.37 15.00 -17.38
C ARG A 475 -20.95 13.57 -17.40
N LYS A 476 -22.17 13.38 -17.92
CA LYS A 476 -22.80 12.05 -18.05
C LYS A 476 -22.03 11.14 -19.02
N ARG A 477 -21.59 11.68 -20.16
CA ARG A 477 -20.75 10.93 -21.13
C ARG A 477 -19.37 10.59 -20.57
N ARG A 478 -18.77 11.45 -19.73
CA ARG A 478 -17.50 11.15 -19.04
C ARG A 478 -17.66 10.06 -17.99
N ARG A 479 -18.73 10.12 -17.16
CA ARG A 479 -19.05 9.08 -16.17
C ARG A 479 -19.35 7.74 -16.83
N GLU A 480 -20.08 7.72 -17.94
CA GLU A 480 -20.36 6.47 -18.66
C GLU A 480 -19.10 5.86 -19.28
N ARG A 481 -18.21 6.69 -19.85
CA ARG A 481 -16.91 6.22 -20.36
C ARG A 481 -15.99 5.73 -19.25
N ASN A 482 -15.97 6.39 -18.10
CA ASN A 482 -15.20 5.95 -16.94
C ASN A 482 -15.77 4.65 -16.36
N LYS A 483 -17.10 4.50 -16.28
CA LYS A 483 -17.77 3.26 -15.89
C LYS A 483 -17.41 2.09 -16.80
N ILE A 484 -17.38 2.30 -18.11
CA ILE A 484 -16.95 1.29 -19.10
C ILE A 484 -15.45 0.99 -18.95
N ALA A 485 -14.60 2.01 -18.73
CA ALA A 485 -13.17 1.81 -18.54
C ALA A 485 -12.85 1.05 -17.25
N ALA A 486 -13.53 1.36 -16.14
CA ALA A 486 -13.43 0.66 -14.87
C ALA A 486 -13.92 -0.79 -14.98
N ALA A 487 -15.05 -1.02 -15.66
CA ALA A 487 -15.53 -2.38 -15.95
C ALA A 487 -14.54 -3.17 -16.82
N LYS A 488 -13.92 -2.51 -17.81
CA LYS A 488 -12.92 -3.14 -18.68
C LYS A 488 -11.60 -3.40 -17.95
N CYS A 489 -11.19 -2.54 -17.03
CA CYS A 489 -10.04 -2.75 -16.15
C CYS A 489 -10.29 -3.94 -15.20
N ARG A 490 -11.47 -3.99 -14.57
CA ARG A 490 -11.90 -5.11 -13.72
C ARG A 490 -11.97 -6.42 -14.50
N ASN A 491 -12.56 -6.42 -15.70
CA ASN A 491 -12.60 -7.61 -16.55
C ASN A 491 -11.21 -8.02 -17.03
N LYS A 492 -10.32 -7.09 -17.35
CA LYS A 492 -8.94 -7.42 -17.75
C LYS A 492 -8.11 -7.96 -16.60
N LYS A 493 -8.31 -7.44 -15.37
CA LYS A 493 -7.72 -8.01 -14.15
C LYS A 493 -8.26 -9.42 -13.92
N LYS A 494 -9.57 -9.62 -14.03
CA LYS A 494 -10.22 -10.93 -13.91
C LYS A 494 -9.74 -11.93 -14.98
N GLU A 495 -9.68 -11.53 -16.24
CA GLU A 495 -9.16 -12.37 -17.33
C GLU A 495 -7.68 -12.71 -17.11
N LYS A 496 -6.86 -11.79 -16.59
CA LYS A 496 -5.46 -12.04 -16.26
C LYS A 496 -5.33 -13.00 -15.07
N THR A 497 -6.11 -12.83 -14.01
CA THR A 497 -6.12 -13.76 -12.88
C THR A 497 -6.62 -15.14 -13.30
N ASP A 498 -7.66 -15.21 -14.12
CA ASP A 498 -8.19 -16.47 -14.64
C ASP A 498 -7.18 -17.14 -15.60
N CYS A 499 -6.43 -16.38 -16.38
CA CYS A 499 -5.37 -16.90 -17.25
C CYS A 499 -4.20 -17.43 -16.44
N LEU A 500 -3.75 -16.71 -15.41
CA LEU A 500 -2.68 -17.13 -14.51
C LEU A 500 -3.09 -18.37 -13.70
N GLN A 501 -4.35 -18.43 -13.24
CA GLN A 501 -4.89 -19.59 -12.54
C GLN A 501 -4.87 -20.83 -13.45
N LYS A 502 -5.35 -20.70 -14.69
CA LYS A 502 -5.30 -21.79 -15.69
C LYS A 502 -3.87 -22.20 -16.04
N GLU A 503 -2.93 -21.27 -16.06
CA GLU A 503 -1.51 -21.56 -16.29
C GLU A 503 -0.90 -22.29 -15.08
N SER A 504 -1.25 -21.88 -13.86
CA SER A 504 -0.86 -22.58 -12.63
C SER A 504 -1.37 -24.01 -12.63
N GLU A 505 -2.67 -24.22 -12.90
CA GLU A 505 -3.28 -25.55 -12.98
C GLU A 505 -2.62 -26.43 -14.06
N LYS A 506 -2.29 -25.86 -15.23
CA LYS A 506 -1.55 -26.57 -16.28
C LYS A 506 -0.14 -26.96 -15.83
N LEU A 507 0.57 -26.04 -15.18
CA LEU A 507 1.93 -26.30 -14.67
C LEU A 507 1.91 -27.35 -13.56
N GLU A 508 0.91 -27.32 -12.68
CA GLU A 508 0.70 -28.35 -11.66
C GLU A 508 0.41 -29.72 -12.28
N SER A 509 -0.47 -29.78 -13.28
CA SER A 509 -0.75 -31.01 -14.03
C SER A 509 0.48 -31.56 -14.73
N LEU A 510 1.25 -30.70 -15.43
CA LEU A 510 2.49 -31.10 -16.10
C LEU A 510 3.56 -31.55 -15.10
N ASN A 511 3.66 -30.88 -13.95
CA ASN A 511 4.59 -31.26 -12.89
C ASN A 511 4.21 -32.62 -12.28
N ALA A 512 2.92 -32.87 -12.07
CA ALA A 512 2.42 -34.17 -11.64
C ALA A 512 2.72 -35.28 -12.67
N GLU A 513 2.50 -35.01 -13.95
CA GLU A 513 2.81 -35.96 -15.03
C GLU A 513 4.31 -36.24 -15.15
N LEU A 514 5.16 -35.22 -15.10
CA LEU A 514 6.61 -35.38 -15.13
C LEU A 514 7.11 -36.16 -13.90
N LYS A 515 6.55 -35.90 -12.71
CA LYS A 515 6.85 -36.70 -11.50
C LYS A 515 6.46 -38.16 -11.68
N ALA A 516 5.29 -38.43 -12.26
CA ALA A 516 4.86 -39.81 -12.54
C ALA A 516 5.79 -40.50 -13.56
N GLN A 517 6.20 -39.81 -14.62
CA GLN A 517 7.16 -40.34 -15.61
C GLN A 517 8.54 -40.60 -14.98
N ILE A 518 9.01 -39.72 -14.10
CA ILE A 518 10.26 -39.93 -13.35
C ILE A 518 10.15 -41.21 -12.50
N GLU A 519 9.03 -41.40 -11.82
CA GLU A 519 8.85 -42.58 -10.96
C GLU A 519 8.72 -43.88 -11.77
N GLU A 520 8.00 -43.85 -12.89
CA GLU A 520 7.93 -44.97 -13.83
C GLU A 520 9.32 -45.34 -14.39
N LEU A 521 10.08 -44.35 -14.85
CA LEU A 521 11.44 -44.58 -15.35
C LEU A 521 12.39 -45.10 -14.26
N LYS A 522 12.21 -44.66 -13.01
CA LYS A 522 12.94 -45.22 -11.87
C LYS A 522 12.57 -46.68 -11.63
N ASN A 523 11.29 -47.04 -11.68
CA ASN A 523 10.84 -48.43 -11.55
C ASN A 523 11.39 -49.31 -12.67
N GLN A 524 11.34 -48.84 -13.92
CA GLN A 524 11.91 -49.55 -15.06
C GLN A 524 13.42 -49.72 -14.92
N LYS A 525 14.14 -48.69 -14.47
CA LYS A 525 15.57 -48.78 -14.14
C LYS A 525 15.80 -49.84 -13.07
N GLN A 526 15.05 -49.81 -11.97
CA GLN A 526 15.19 -50.79 -10.88
C GLN A 526 14.93 -52.21 -11.36
N GLN A 527 13.89 -52.42 -12.19
CA GLN A 527 13.57 -53.73 -12.76
C GLN A 527 14.66 -54.24 -13.70
N LEU A 528 15.19 -53.37 -14.59
CA LEU A 528 16.30 -53.72 -15.48
C LEU A 528 17.56 -54.05 -14.67
N VAL A 529 17.87 -53.27 -13.64
CA VAL A 529 19.00 -53.54 -12.73
C VAL A 529 18.80 -54.86 -11.99
N TYR A 530 17.59 -55.17 -11.53
CA TYR A 530 17.27 -56.45 -10.91
C TYR A 530 17.48 -57.62 -11.86
N MET A 531 16.95 -57.55 -13.09
CA MET A 531 17.17 -58.59 -14.11
C MET A 531 18.65 -58.76 -14.46
N LEU A 532 19.39 -57.65 -14.58
CA LEU A 532 20.84 -57.68 -14.79
C LEU A 532 21.58 -58.37 -13.63
N ASN A 533 21.17 -58.10 -12.39
CA ASN A 533 21.75 -58.72 -11.20
C ASN A 533 21.46 -60.23 -11.14
N LEU A 534 20.26 -60.68 -11.55
CA LEU A 534 19.92 -62.10 -11.68
C LEU A 534 20.72 -62.80 -12.78
N HIS A 535 20.94 -62.14 -13.92
CA HIS A 535 21.73 -62.71 -15.01
C HIS A 535 23.23 -62.75 -14.69
N ARG A 536 23.73 -61.77 -13.92
CA ARG A 536 25.15 -61.56 -13.58
C ARG A 536 25.94 -62.83 -13.19
N PRO A 537 25.45 -63.72 -12.28
CA PRO A 537 26.16 -64.95 -11.91
C PRO A 537 26.13 -66.06 -12.98
N THR A 538 25.25 -65.97 -13.98
CA THR A 538 25.10 -66.96 -15.07
C THR A 538 25.68 -66.49 -16.41
N CYS A 539 26.22 -65.28 -16.45
CA CYS A 539 26.70 -64.65 -17.68
C CYS A 539 28.00 -65.30 -18.19
N ILE A 540 27.91 -65.97 -19.35
CA ILE A 540 29.01 -66.71 -19.99
C ILE A 540 30.23 -65.81 -20.29
N VAL A 541 30.02 -64.52 -20.54
CA VAL A 541 31.10 -63.54 -20.79
C VAL A 541 31.93 -63.25 -19.53
N ARG A 542 31.35 -63.38 -18.32
CA ARG A 542 32.07 -63.21 -17.04
C ARG A 542 32.74 -64.49 -16.53
N ALA A 543 32.21 -65.66 -16.90
CA ALA A 543 32.81 -66.94 -16.54
C ALA A 543 34.23 -67.11 -17.14
N HIS A 544 34.54 -66.40 -18.23
CA HIS A 544 35.83 -66.52 -18.93
C HIS A 544 36.91 -65.53 -18.45
N ASN A 545 36.56 -64.40 -17.81
CA ASN A 545 37.48 -63.33 -17.43
C ASN A 545 37.15 -62.80 -16.02
N GLY A 546 37.38 -63.60 -14.97
CA GLY A 546 36.95 -63.36 -13.58
C GLY A 546 37.47 -62.09 -12.86
N GLN A 547 37.25 -60.90 -13.40
CA GLN A 547 37.45 -59.61 -12.74
C GLN A 547 36.26 -58.69 -13.02
N THR A 548 35.60 -58.23 -11.94
CA THR A 548 34.69 -57.09 -11.99
C THR A 548 35.49 -55.79 -12.06
N PRO A 549 35.29 -54.92 -13.07
CA PRO A 549 35.94 -53.61 -13.13
C PRO A 549 35.61 -52.74 -11.91
N GLU A 550 36.59 -51.99 -11.39
CA GLU A 550 36.45 -51.16 -10.18
C GLU A 550 35.34 -50.11 -10.26
N ASP A 551 35.03 -49.65 -11.48
CA ASP A 551 33.94 -48.71 -11.78
C ASP A 551 32.56 -49.26 -11.39
N GLU A 552 32.38 -50.58 -11.45
CA GLU A 552 31.11 -51.23 -11.08
C GLU A 552 30.93 -51.37 -9.57
N ARG A 553 32.01 -51.44 -8.79
CA ARG A 553 31.97 -51.43 -7.32
C ARG A 553 31.54 -50.07 -6.79
N ASN A 554 31.99 -49.00 -7.47
CA ASN A 554 31.64 -47.63 -7.13
C ASN A 554 30.15 -47.34 -7.40
N LEU A 555 29.59 -47.86 -8.50
CA LEU A 555 28.15 -47.78 -8.78
C LEU A 555 27.30 -48.49 -7.72
N PHE A 556 27.76 -49.64 -7.21
CA PHE A 556 27.07 -50.37 -6.15
C PHE A 556 27.08 -49.61 -4.80
N ILE A 557 28.22 -49.02 -4.44
CA ILE A 557 28.36 -48.19 -3.24
C ILE A 557 27.50 -46.92 -3.34
N GLN A 558 27.42 -46.31 -4.53
CA GLN A 558 26.58 -45.13 -4.76
C GLN A 558 25.09 -45.45 -4.65
N GLN A 559 24.66 -46.60 -5.17
CA GLN A 559 23.26 -47.04 -5.09
C GLN A 559 22.85 -47.40 -3.65
N ILE A 560 23.74 -47.99 -2.86
CA ILE A 560 23.50 -48.18 -1.41
C ILE A 560 23.36 -46.84 -0.71
N LYS A 561 24.28 -45.88 -0.97
CA LYS A 561 24.21 -44.54 -0.36
C LYS A 561 22.92 -43.78 -0.70
N GLU A 562 22.46 -43.83 -1.95
CA GLU A 562 21.20 -43.21 -2.36
C GLU A 562 19.97 -43.86 -1.70
N THR A 563 19.98 -45.19 -1.55
CA THR A 563 18.89 -45.93 -0.90
C THR A 563 18.85 -45.65 0.61
N THR A 564 20.01 -45.56 1.28
CA THR A 564 20.08 -45.22 2.71
C THR A 564 19.68 -43.76 2.97
N LEU A 565 20.03 -42.82 2.08
CA LEU A 565 19.62 -41.41 2.20
C LEU A 565 18.10 -41.21 2.02
N GLN A 566 17.47 -41.97 1.12
CA GLN A 566 16.01 -41.95 0.97
C GLN A 566 15.28 -42.51 2.20
N CYS A 567 15.85 -43.53 2.86
CA CYS A 567 15.27 -44.12 4.06
C CYS A 567 15.36 -43.19 5.29
N MET A 568 16.38 -42.32 5.37
CA MET A 568 16.51 -41.34 6.46
C MET A 568 15.59 -40.12 6.31
N ASN A 569 15.18 -39.77 5.08
CA ASN A 569 14.28 -38.63 4.84
C ASN A 569 12.78 -38.92 5.14
N PHE A 570 12.42 -40.17 5.44
CA PHE A 570 11.06 -40.56 5.85
C PHE A 570 10.85 -40.68 7.38
N THR A 571 11.86 -40.37 8.19
CA THR A 571 11.73 -40.32 9.65
C THR A 571 12.02 -38.90 10.17
N THR A 572 10.99 -38.06 10.19
CA THR A 572 10.94 -36.88 11.07
C THR A 572 10.42 -37.31 12.46
N PRO A 573 11.02 -36.85 13.56
CA PRO A 573 10.59 -37.19 14.92
C PRO A 573 9.43 -36.28 15.34
N GLY A 574 8.22 -36.84 15.44
CA GLY A 574 7.02 -36.15 15.95
C GLY A 574 6.27 -37.03 16.95
N SER A 575 6.49 -36.75 18.24
CA SER A 575 5.64 -37.02 19.41
C SER A 575 4.80 -38.32 19.48
N ALA A 576 5.22 -39.28 20.29
CA ALA A 576 4.32 -40.10 21.12
C ALA A 576 5.05 -40.57 22.40
N SER A 577 4.45 -40.28 23.56
CA SER A 577 4.88 -40.64 24.92
C SER A 577 4.80 -42.16 25.19
N PRO A 578 5.40 -42.67 26.30
CA PRO A 578 5.81 -44.06 26.41
C PRO A 578 4.65 -44.96 26.84
N ALA A 579 4.42 -46.04 26.08
CA ALA A 579 3.56 -47.14 26.50
C ALA A 579 4.41 -48.30 27.04
N THR A 580 4.04 -48.67 28.25
CA THR A 580 4.57 -49.68 29.16
C THR A 580 4.74 -51.05 28.50
N LEU A 581 5.96 -51.60 28.53
CA LEU A 581 6.23 -53.02 28.30
C LEU A 581 5.72 -53.81 29.51
N THR A 582 4.61 -54.53 29.33
CA THR A 582 4.18 -55.62 30.21
C THR A 582 4.38 -56.94 29.49
N ALA A 583 4.97 -57.88 30.22
CA ALA A 583 5.33 -59.23 29.80
C ALA A 583 4.11 -60.14 29.57
N CYS A 584 4.31 -61.17 28.74
CA CYS A 584 3.81 -62.56 28.80
C CYS A 584 3.92 -63.15 27.38
N ASP A 585 4.83 -64.08 27.10
CA ASP A 585 4.88 -65.51 27.47
C ASP A 585 4.24 -66.42 26.42
N HIS A 586 4.97 -67.51 26.14
CA HIS A 586 4.61 -68.75 25.42
C HIS A 586 4.48 -68.65 23.89
N LEU A 587 5.16 -69.46 23.08
CA LEU A 587 5.71 -70.82 23.24
C LEU A 587 6.88 -71.03 22.27
#